data_AF-A0A6P4E9P6-F1
#
_entry.id   AF-A0A6P4E9P6-F1
#
_cell.length_a   1.000
_cell.length_b   1.000
_cell.length_c   1.000
_cell.angle_alpha   90.00
_cell.angle_beta   90.00
_cell.angle_gamma   90.00
#
_symmetry.space_group_name_H-M   'P 1'
#
loop_
_entity.id
_entity.type
_entity.pdbx_description
1 polymer ?
#
loop_
_entity_poly.entity_id
_entity_poly.type
_entity_poly.pdbx_seq_one_letter_code
_entity_poly.pdbx_strand_id
1 'polypeptide(L)'
;MKGNTLIVLCSILVLINVTYAIADNVNVYFPAMRDYPSQGTLKCRPGYHIVVRKGILFYDNGKKIEKASYPPKMACDLEQTCNFNLVREQYNYLNPVPAGNLQLTIQYDCKQDDFQGDPRRITNYGRTGECPHDSFVQKHVAYFNDNNLVSESQTAKTERELIAMSVCAQVRRFRERNPRAPIDPYLGTVFLIHEKNPLNRNFELSPRENNKCQLTGNALARSYRYDCARDAYKWTCTLNGKGKDVAKHDKDNSHFG
;
A
#
# COMPACT_ATOMS: atom_id res chain seq x y z
N MET A 1 0.21 -12.89 18.38
CA MET A 1 0.86 -11.58 18.14
C MET A 1 -0.19 -10.63 17.59
N LYS A 2 -0.30 -9.46 18.23
CA LYS A 2 -1.38 -8.47 18.05
C LYS A 2 -1.62 -8.19 16.57
N GLY A 3 -2.86 -8.39 16.12
CA GLY A 3 -3.30 -7.91 14.82
C GLY A 3 -3.12 -6.40 14.80
N ASN A 4 -2.15 -5.93 14.03
CA ASN A 4 -2.11 -4.54 13.62
C ASN A 4 -3.34 -4.35 12.74
N THR A 5 -4.45 -3.96 13.38
CA THR A 5 -5.68 -3.55 12.73
C THR A 5 -5.33 -2.32 11.90
N LEU A 6 -4.93 -2.56 10.66
CA LEU A 6 -4.85 -1.55 9.62
C LEU A 6 -6.29 -1.07 9.45
N ILE A 7 -6.66 0.06 10.05
CA ILE A 7 -7.86 0.82 9.67
C ILE A 7 -7.56 1.44 8.30
N VAL A 8 -7.38 0.59 7.29
CA VAL A 8 -7.37 0.95 5.87
C VAL A 8 -8.73 0.58 5.25
N LEU A 9 -9.71 0.21 6.08
CA LEU A 9 -10.92 -0.47 5.65
C LEU A 9 -12.22 0.07 6.28
N CYS A 10 -12.32 1.34 6.68
CA CYS A 10 -13.66 1.89 6.97
C CYS A 10 -14.44 2.31 5.71
N SER A 11 -13.79 2.40 4.54
CA SER A 11 -14.48 2.61 3.25
C SER A 11 -14.41 1.39 2.30
N ILE A 12 -13.68 0.33 2.68
CA ILE A 12 -13.75 -1.01 2.07
C ILE A 12 -14.54 -1.94 3.01
N LEU A 13 -15.48 -1.39 3.77
CA LEU A 13 -16.50 -2.17 4.49
C LEU A 13 -17.76 -2.26 3.63
N VAL A 14 -17.58 -2.57 2.34
CA VAL A 14 -18.60 -3.35 1.62
C VAL A 14 -18.33 -4.80 2.04
N LEU A 15 -18.92 -5.17 3.17
CA LEU A 15 -19.05 -6.54 3.66
C LEU A 15 -19.75 -7.39 2.61
N ILE A 16 -19.00 -7.94 1.65
CA ILE A 16 -19.50 -9.02 0.79
C ILE A 16 -18.38 -10.06 0.70
N ASN A 17 -18.61 -11.20 1.36
CA ASN A 17 -17.89 -12.48 1.26
C ASN A 17 -16.50 -12.45 0.58
N VAL A 18 -15.47 -12.02 1.32
CA VAL A 18 -14.07 -12.12 0.84
C VAL A 18 -13.70 -13.60 0.72
N THR A 19 -13.76 -14.14 -0.49
CA THR A 19 -13.37 -15.51 -0.78
C THR A 19 -11.87 -15.53 -1.09
N TYR A 20 -11.06 -15.90 -0.09
CA TYR A 20 -9.68 -16.28 -0.33
C TYR A 20 -9.69 -17.65 -1.00
N ALA A 21 -9.08 -17.76 -2.19
CA ALA A 21 -9.14 -19.00 -2.94
C ALA A 21 -8.18 -20.05 -2.35
N ILE A 22 -6.92 -19.70 -2.11
CA ILE A 22 -5.84 -20.64 -1.74
C ILE A 22 -4.73 -19.86 -1.03
N ALA A 23 -4.13 -20.44 0.02
CA ALA A 23 -2.87 -20.00 0.61
C ALA A 23 -1.74 -20.85 0.04
N ASP A 24 -0.82 -20.22 -0.69
CA ASP A 24 0.30 -20.87 -1.36
C ASP A 24 1.64 -20.51 -0.70
N ASN A 25 2.59 -21.45 -0.78
CA ASN A 25 3.95 -21.26 -0.27
C ASN A 25 4.96 -21.44 -1.41
N VAL A 26 5.89 -20.50 -1.54
CA VAL A 26 7.00 -20.59 -2.49
C VAL A 26 8.31 -20.51 -1.74
N ASN A 27 9.20 -21.47 -2.01
CA ASN A 27 10.56 -21.51 -1.45
C ASN A 27 11.56 -21.17 -2.55
N VAL A 28 12.36 -20.15 -2.34
CA VAL A 28 13.46 -19.74 -3.24
C VAL A 28 14.78 -19.93 -2.52
N TYR A 29 15.69 -20.70 -3.11
CA TYR A 29 16.99 -21.03 -2.53
C TYR A 29 18.10 -20.25 -3.22
N PHE A 30 19.09 -19.81 -2.45
CA PHE A 30 20.25 -19.05 -2.91
C PHE A 30 21.54 -19.77 -2.50
N PRO A 31 22.33 -20.31 -3.45
CA PRO A 31 23.67 -20.79 -3.16
C PRO A 31 24.60 -19.60 -2.85
N ALA A 32 25.55 -19.74 -1.93
CA ALA A 32 26.39 -18.67 -1.38
C ALA A 32 27.27 -17.87 -2.39
N MET A 33 27.23 -18.16 -3.68
CA MET A 33 27.97 -17.43 -4.71
C MET A 33 27.41 -16.00 -4.88
N ARG A 34 28.31 -15.02 -4.99
CA ARG A 34 27.95 -13.63 -5.25
C ARG A 34 27.15 -13.52 -6.55
N ASP A 35 26.11 -12.70 -6.54
CA ASP A 35 25.43 -12.15 -7.72
C ASP A 35 24.66 -13.12 -8.64
N TYR A 36 24.27 -14.32 -8.18
CA TYR A 36 23.39 -15.19 -8.98
C TYR A 36 21.91 -15.00 -8.61
N PRO A 37 21.11 -14.24 -9.37
CA PRO A 37 19.70 -14.03 -9.02
C PRO A 37 18.93 -15.36 -9.08
N SER A 38 18.41 -15.80 -7.94
CA SER A 38 17.46 -16.92 -7.92
C SER A 38 16.07 -16.40 -8.25
N GLN A 39 15.47 -16.92 -9.32
CA GLN A 39 14.13 -16.51 -9.76
C GLN A 39 13.06 -17.29 -9.02
N GLY A 40 12.02 -16.59 -8.59
CA GLY A 40 10.78 -17.17 -8.08
C GLY A 40 9.57 -16.64 -8.86
N THR A 41 8.50 -17.43 -8.90
CA THR A 41 7.23 -17.03 -9.52
C THR A 41 6.12 -17.19 -8.51
N LEU A 42 5.32 -16.13 -8.32
CA LEU A 42 4.04 -16.18 -7.63
C LEU A 42 2.93 -16.12 -8.68
N LYS A 43 1.87 -16.93 -8.52
CA LYS A 43 0.79 -17.00 -9.51
C LYS A 43 -0.55 -17.33 -8.90
N CYS A 44 -1.54 -16.50 -9.22
CA CYS A 44 -2.95 -16.76 -8.98
C CYS A 44 -3.69 -17.14 -10.27
N ARG A 45 -4.83 -17.82 -10.12
CA ARG A 45 -5.75 -18.09 -11.23
C ARG A 45 -6.37 -16.78 -11.77
N PRO A 46 -6.83 -16.74 -13.03
CA PRO A 46 -7.52 -15.56 -13.57
C PRO A 46 -8.68 -15.11 -12.68
N GLY A 47 -8.85 -13.79 -12.53
CA GLY A 47 -9.84 -13.18 -11.63
C GLY A 47 -9.44 -13.13 -10.16
N TYR A 48 -8.16 -13.39 -9.85
CA TYR A 48 -7.59 -13.27 -8.51
C TYR A 48 -6.25 -12.53 -8.58
N HIS A 49 -5.86 -11.92 -7.48
CA HIS A 49 -4.57 -11.25 -7.32
C HIS A 49 -3.82 -11.77 -6.10
N ILE A 50 -2.50 -11.68 -6.18
CA ILE A 50 -1.56 -12.06 -5.12
C ILE A 50 -1.71 -11.08 -3.95
N VAL A 51 -1.76 -11.62 -2.74
CA VAL A 51 -1.62 -10.90 -1.48
C VAL A 51 -0.50 -11.54 -0.68
N VAL A 52 0.70 -10.96 -0.71
CA VAL A 52 1.84 -11.50 0.06
C VAL A 52 1.55 -11.31 1.55
N ARG A 53 1.56 -12.39 2.33
CA ARG A 53 1.25 -12.36 3.77
C ARG A 53 2.50 -12.28 4.62
N LYS A 54 3.49 -13.11 4.28
CA LYS A 54 4.69 -13.29 5.08
C LYS A 54 5.88 -13.63 4.20
N GLY A 55 7.05 -13.15 4.61
CA GLY A 55 8.33 -13.59 4.06
C GLY A 55 9.22 -14.02 5.20
N ILE A 56 9.73 -15.24 5.14
CA ILE A 56 10.65 -15.81 6.13
C ILE A 56 11.98 -16.04 5.42
N LEU A 57 13.00 -15.28 5.83
CA LEU A 57 14.37 -15.47 5.37
C LEU A 57 15.10 -16.41 6.32
N PHE A 58 15.46 -17.58 5.85
CA PHE A 58 16.35 -18.51 6.53
C PHE A 58 17.79 -18.22 6.11
N TYR A 59 18.70 -18.21 7.08
CA TYR A 59 20.13 -17.99 6.90
C TYR A 59 20.95 -18.87 7.84
N ASP A 60 22.20 -19.16 7.48
CA ASP A 60 23.22 -19.74 8.37
C ASP A 60 22.74 -20.98 9.15
N ASN A 61 22.33 -22.03 8.42
CA ASN A 61 21.89 -23.33 8.96
C ASN A 61 20.67 -23.30 9.91
N GLY A 62 19.67 -22.46 9.62
CA GLY A 62 18.33 -22.57 10.23
C GLY A 62 17.88 -21.38 11.08
N LYS A 63 18.70 -20.34 11.21
CA LYS A 63 18.23 -19.06 11.76
C LYS A 63 17.21 -18.44 10.79
N LYS A 64 16.20 -17.76 11.32
CA LYS A 64 15.10 -17.19 10.51
C LYS A 64 14.77 -15.74 10.88
N ILE A 65 14.42 -14.93 9.88
CA ILE A 65 13.86 -13.58 10.03
C ILE A 65 12.50 -13.55 9.36
N GLU A 66 11.44 -13.28 10.13
CA GLU A 66 10.05 -13.34 9.63
C GLU A 66 9.54 -12.01 9.02
N LYS A 67 10.45 -11.07 8.73
CA LYS A 67 10.16 -9.74 8.16
C LYS A 67 10.67 -9.56 6.73
N ALA A 68 10.86 -10.66 6.02
CA ALA A 68 11.43 -10.70 4.67
C ALA A 68 10.37 -10.53 3.56
N SER A 69 9.18 -10.02 3.91
CA SER A 69 8.08 -9.81 2.98
C SER A 69 8.25 -8.55 2.12
N TYR A 70 9.13 -7.61 2.49
CA TYR A 70 9.19 -6.32 1.81
C TYR A 70 9.53 -6.42 0.31
N PRO A 71 10.64 -7.06 -0.12
CA PRO A 71 10.93 -7.21 -1.54
C PRO A 71 9.84 -7.95 -2.35
N PRO A 72 9.32 -9.12 -1.93
CA PRO A 72 8.29 -9.81 -2.69
C PRO A 72 6.95 -9.06 -2.68
N LYS A 73 6.65 -8.27 -1.64
CA LYS A 73 5.50 -7.35 -1.65
C LYS A 73 5.66 -6.30 -2.74
N MET A 74 6.76 -5.57 -2.75
CA MET A 74 7.00 -4.53 -3.75
C MET A 74 6.97 -5.09 -5.18
N ALA A 75 7.43 -6.31 -5.39
CA ALA A 75 7.42 -6.95 -6.71
C ALA A 75 6.04 -7.49 -7.12
N CYS A 76 5.34 -8.20 -6.23
CA CYS A 76 4.27 -9.11 -6.63
C CYS A 76 2.89 -8.82 -6.04
N ASP A 77 2.78 -7.96 -5.02
CA ASP A 77 1.48 -7.70 -4.39
C ASP A 77 0.52 -7.08 -5.42
N LEU A 78 -0.72 -7.59 -5.42
CA LEU A 78 -1.83 -7.20 -6.29
C LEU A 78 -1.70 -7.51 -7.79
N GLU A 79 -0.63 -8.19 -8.21
CA GLU A 79 -0.51 -8.76 -9.55
C GLU A 79 -1.22 -10.13 -9.63
N GLN A 80 -1.65 -10.56 -10.82
CA GLN A 80 -2.13 -11.94 -11.00
C GLN A 80 -0.98 -12.94 -11.05
N THR A 81 0.12 -12.57 -11.71
CA THR A 81 1.33 -13.39 -11.85
C THR A 81 2.53 -12.48 -11.78
N CYS A 82 3.56 -12.89 -11.06
CA CYS A 82 4.76 -12.09 -10.85
C CYS A 82 6.00 -12.98 -10.84
N ASN A 83 6.99 -12.60 -11.64
CA ASN A 83 8.35 -13.12 -11.53
C ASN A 83 9.16 -12.13 -10.70
N PHE A 84 9.90 -12.63 -9.72
CA PHE A 84 10.77 -11.80 -8.90
C PHE A 84 12.13 -12.47 -8.75
N ASN A 85 13.15 -11.64 -8.62
CA ASN A 85 14.51 -12.09 -8.39
C ASN A 85 14.83 -11.94 -6.91
N LEU A 86 15.31 -13.00 -6.29
CA LEU A 86 15.93 -12.94 -4.98
C LEU A 86 17.36 -12.44 -5.13
N VAL A 87 17.61 -11.24 -4.64
CA VAL A 87 18.91 -10.56 -4.69
C VAL A 87 19.30 -10.17 -3.27
N ARG A 88 20.51 -10.54 -2.82
CA ARG A 88 20.94 -10.38 -1.41
C ARG A 88 20.80 -8.94 -0.93
N GLU A 89 21.15 -7.98 -1.78
CA GLU A 89 21.12 -6.55 -1.52
C GLU A 89 19.73 -6.05 -1.10
N GLN A 90 18.68 -6.67 -1.64
CA GLN A 90 17.30 -6.32 -1.30
C GLN A 90 16.93 -6.66 0.14
N TYR A 91 17.73 -7.50 0.81
CA TYR A 91 17.53 -7.92 2.20
C TYR A 91 18.52 -7.29 3.17
N ASN A 92 19.40 -6.39 2.72
CA ASN A 92 20.37 -5.72 3.58
C ASN A 92 19.70 -4.97 4.75
N TYR A 93 18.46 -4.50 4.58
CA TYR A 93 17.67 -3.86 5.65
C TYR A 93 17.38 -4.78 6.84
N LEU A 94 17.49 -6.11 6.67
CA LEU A 94 17.36 -7.10 7.74
C LEU A 94 18.69 -7.38 8.46
N ASN A 95 19.79 -6.73 8.05
CA ASN A 95 21.16 -7.00 8.49
C ASN A 95 21.47 -8.51 8.52
N PRO A 96 21.24 -9.25 7.41
CA PRO A 96 21.56 -10.66 7.35
C PRO A 96 23.07 -10.85 7.52
N VAL A 97 23.49 -12.00 8.04
CA VAL A 97 24.92 -12.30 8.22
C VAL A 97 25.63 -12.28 6.86
N PRO A 98 26.84 -11.70 6.73
CA PRO A 98 27.46 -11.40 5.43
C PRO A 98 27.82 -12.60 4.55
N ALA A 99 27.76 -13.83 5.08
CA ALA A 99 28.17 -15.04 4.38
C ALA A 99 27.22 -16.20 4.74
N GLY A 100 26.63 -16.83 3.73
CA GLY A 100 25.78 -18.01 3.90
C GLY A 100 24.79 -18.21 2.76
N ASN A 101 24.27 -19.44 2.66
CA ASN A 101 23.11 -19.74 1.83
C ASN A 101 21.88 -19.05 2.43
N LEU A 102 21.04 -18.50 1.57
CA LEU A 102 19.77 -17.90 1.96
C LEU A 102 18.62 -18.73 1.39
N GLN A 103 17.56 -18.91 2.16
CA GLN A 103 16.31 -19.44 1.65
C GLN A 103 15.19 -18.47 2.03
N LEU A 104 14.42 -18.03 1.05
CA LEU A 104 13.22 -17.24 1.28
C LEU A 104 12.00 -18.12 1.11
N THR A 105 11.20 -18.23 2.17
CA THR A 105 9.84 -18.77 2.11
C THR A 105 8.85 -17.62 2.07
N ILE A 106 8.04 -17.56 1.01
CA ILE A 106 6.97 -16.57 0.86
C ILE A 106 5.64 -17.29 1.05
N GLN A 107 4.80 -16.73 1.92
CA GLN A 107 3.41 -17.13 2.08
C GLN A 107 2.54 -16.05 1.44
N TYR A 108 1.66 -16.43 0.53
CA TYR A 108 0.74 -15.50 -0.13
C TYR A 108 -0.64 -16.12 -0.32
N ASP A 109 -1.65 -15.25 -0.38
CA ASP A 109 -3.02 -15.65 -0.67
C ASP A 109 -3.40 -15.19 -2.08
N CYS A 110 -4.30 -15.92 -2.72
CA CYS A 110 -5.00 -15.44 -3.91
C CYS A 110 -6.35 -14.87 -3.50
N LYS A 111 -6.48 -13.54 -3.54
CA LYS A 111 -7.72 -12.83 -3.22
C LYS A 111 -8.53 -12.58 -4.48
N GLN A 112 -9.84 -12.86 -4.42
CA GLN A 112 -10.71 -12.61 -5.56
C GLN A 112 -10.76 -11.13 -5.90
N ASP A 113 -10.80 -10.88 -7.19
CA ASP A 113 -11.07 -9.57 -7.75
C ASP A 113 -12.55 -9.25 -7.60
N ASP A 114 -12.90 -8.63 -6.48
CA ASP A 114 -14.25 -8.12 -6.26
C ASP A 114 -14.29 -6.61 -6.50
N PHE A 115 -14.64 -6.24 -7.72
CA PHE A 115 -14.82 -4.85 -8.14
C PHE A 115 -16.27 -4.43 -7.97
N GLN A 116 -16.84 -4.67 -6.79
CA GLN A 116 -18.17 -4.20 -6.43
C GLN A 116 -18.06 -2.83 -5.76
N GLY A 117 -18.49 -1.81 -6.49
CA GLY A 117 -18.60 -0.44 -6.03
C GLY A 117 -19.08 0.43 -7.17
N ASP A 118 -20.15 1.19 -6.95
CA ASP A 118 -20.52 2.22 -7.89
C ASP A 118 -19.45 3.33 -7.79
N PRO A 119 -18.71 3.67 -8.86
CA PRO A 119 -17.82 4.83 -8.84
C PRO A 119 -18.60 6.15 -8.69
N ARG A 120 -19.94 6.10 -8.60
CA ARG A 120 -20.79 7.25 -8.29
C ARG A 120 -20.20 8.02 -7.14
N ARG A 121 -19.70 9.21 -7.53
CA ARG A 121 -19.51 10.41 -6.73
C ARG A 121 -20.43 10.34 -5.54
N ILE A 122 -19.90 10.53 -4.35
CA ILE A 122 -20.76 10.62 -3.17
C ILE A 122 -21.59 11.91 -3.34
N THR A 123 -22.76 11.78 -3.97
CA THR A 123 -23.61 12.89 -4.43
C THR A 123 -24.29 13.61 -3.27
N ASN A 124 -24.18 13.07 -2.05
CA ASN A 124 -24.72 13.69 -0.85
C ASN A 124 -23.87 14.84 -0.31
N TYR A 125 -22.63 15.05 -0.80
CA TYR A 125 -21.73 16.07 -0.25
C TYR A 125 -21.99 17.50 -0.71
N GLY A 126 -22.51 17.69 -1.92
CA GLY A 126 -22.94 19.01 -2.39
C GLY A 126 -24.03 19.65 -1.52
N ARG A 127 -24.68 18.89 -0.62
CA ARG A 127 -25.82 19.33 0.19
C ARG A 127 -25.47 19.83 1.59
N THR A 128 -24.35 19.40 2.20
CA THR A 128 -24.02 19.75 3.61
C THR A 128 -23.01 20.89 3.74
N GLY A 129 -22.31 21.24 2.66
CA GLY A 129 -21.29 22.30 2.70
C GLY A 129 -19.94 21.87 3.29
N GLU A 130 -19.87 20.73 3.97
CA GLU A 130 -18.68 20.24 4.69
C GLU A 130 -17.71 19.45 3.78
N CYS A 131 -16.46 19.34 4.22
CA CYS A 131 -15.46 18.51 3.54
C CYS A 131 -15.54 17.05 4.00
N PRO A 132 -15.52 16.08 3.06
CA PRO A 132 -15.69 14.69 3.41
C PRO A 132 -14.51 14.18 4.22
N HIS A 133 -14.85 13.36 5.21
CA HIS A 133 -13.88 12.66 6.03
C HIS A 133 -13.20 11.49 5.31
N ASP A 134 -14.01 10.86 4.45
CA ASP A 134 -13.71 9.63 3.72
C ASP A 134 -13.83 9.92 2.21
N SER A 135 -12.72 10.25 1.56
CA SER A 135 -12.68 10.33 0.08
C SER A 135 -11.84 9.17 -0.47
N PHE A 136 -12.20 7.94 -0.15
CA PHE A 136 -11.48 6.74 -0.59
C PHE A 136 -11.38 6.65 -2.13
N VAL A 137 -12.36 7.23 -2.84
CA VAL A 137 -12.56 7.02 -4.28
C VAL A 137 -11.58 7.80 -5.16
N GLN A 138 -10.86 8.81 -4.65
CA GLN A 138 -10.08 9.68 -5.55
C GLN A 138 -8.59 9.78 -5.36
N LYS A 139 -8.06 9.86 -4.15
CA LYS A 139 -6.62 10.10 -3.98
C LYS A 139 -6.16 9.41 -2.70
N HIS A 140 -5.06 8.70 -2.87
CA HIS A 140 -4.32 7.81 -1.97
C HIS A 140 -4.13 8.30 -0.51
N VAL A 141 -5.21 8.57 0.21
CA VAL A 141 -5.17 8.88 1.63
C VAL A 141 -5.44 7.59 2.38
N ALA A 142 -4.56 7.25 3.32
CA ALA A 142 -4.75 6.11 4.19
C ALA A 142 -4.53 6.51 5.64
N TYR A 143 -5.34 5.96 6.52
CA TYR A 143 -5.21 6.19 7.95
C TYR A 143 -4.48 5.02 8.61
N PHE A 144 -3.65 5.32 9.60
CA PHE A 144 -3.06 4.31 10.46
C PHE A 144 -3.06 4.78 11.92
N ASN A 145 -3.21 3.84 12.84
CA ASN A 145 -3.23 4.08 14.29
C ASN A 145 -2.18 3.21 14.99
N ASP A 146 -0.94 3.30 14.53
CA ASP A 146 0.20 2.59 15.13
C ASP A 146 1.32 3.60 15.42
N ASN A 147 1.58 3.84 16.70
CA ASN A 147 2.63 4.76 17.14
C ASN A 147 4.03 4.30 16.70
N ASN A 148 4.26 2.99 16.50
CA ASN A 148 5.56 2.49 16.04
C ASN A 148 5.87 3.00 14.63
N LEU A 149 4.82 3.16 13.81
CA LEU A 149 4.88 3.70 12.46
C LEU A 149 4.98 5.23 12.42
N VAL A 150 5.09 5.91 13.56
CA VAL A 150 5.39 7.36 13.62
C VAL A 150 6.90 7.61 13.75
N SER A 151 7.67 6.60 14.18
CA SER A 151 9.11 6.75 14.41
C SER A 151 9.91 6.92 13.11
N GLU A 152 11.11 7.49 13.22
CA GLU A 152 12.07 7.62 12.10
C GLU A 152 12.96 6.39 11.88
N SER A 153 12.67 5.29 12.60
CA SER A 153 13.39 4.03 12.45
C SER A 153 13.24 3.45 11.05
N GLN A 154 14.26 2.72 10.57
CA GLN A 154 14.22 2.10 9.24
C GLN A 154 13.03 1.14 9.11
N THR A 155 12.75 0.34 10.15
CA THR A 155 11.58 -0.55 10.20
C THR A 155 10.29 0.22 9.98
N ALA A 156 10.08 1.34 10.67
CA ALA A 156 8.88 2.14 10.53
C ALA A 156 8.75 2.78 9.14
N LYS A 157 9.88 3.21 8.55
CA LYS A 157 9.94 3.72 7.17
C LYS A 157 9.52 2.64 6.17
N THR A 158 10.13 1.47 6.26
CA THR A 158 9.82 0.31 5.41
C THR A 158 8.36 -0.13 5.53
N GLU A 159 7.79 -0.18 6.73
CA GLU A 159 6.37 -0.51 6.93
C GLU A 159 5.44 0.58 6.36
N ARG A 160 5.75 1.87 6.54
CA ARG A 160 4.98 2.95 5.92
C ARG A 160 5.03 2.86 4.39
N GLU A 161 6.19 2.56 3.81
CA GLU A 161 6.33 2.36 2.36
C GLU A 161 5.45 1.21 1.85
N LEU A 162 5.35 0.09 2.59
CA LEU A 162 4.45 -1.02 2.24
C LEU A 162 2.98 -0.61 2.27
N ILE A 163 2.58 0.18 3.27
CA ILE A 163 1.22 0.71 3.34
C ILE A 163 0.98 1.65 2.15
N ALA A 164 1.92 2.55 1.85
CA ALA A 164 1.79 3.49 0.75
C ALA A 164 1.67 2.76 -0.60
N MET A 165 2.52 1.76 -0.84
CA MET A 165 2.44 0.89 -2.01
C MET A 165 1.06 0.23 -2.09
N SER A 166 0.59 -0.39 -1.00
CA SER A 166 -0.69 -1.11 -1.00
C SER A 166 -1.84 -0.18 -1.38
N VAL A 167 -1.83 1.05 -0.86
CA VAL A 167 -2.85 2.07 -1.17
C VAL A 167 -2.76 2.49 -2.63
N CYS A 168 -1.56 2.80 -3.13
CA CYS A 168 -1.35 3.19 -4.52
C CYS A 168 -1.77 2.10 -5.50
N ALA A 169 -1.43 0.86 -5.19
CA ALA A 169 -1.69 -0.28 -6.05
C ALA A 169 -3.18 -0.65 -6.08
N GLN A 170 -3.91 -0.52 -4.96
CA GLN A 170 -5.37 -0.68 -4.96
C GLN A 170 -6.08 0.40 -5.77
N VAL A 171 -5.65 1.67 -5.65
CA VAL A 171 -6.23 2.76 -6.44
C VAL A 171 -5.96 2.57 -7.92
N ARG A 172 -4.74 2.18 -8.31
CA ARG A 172 -4.43 1.83 -9.70
C ARG A 172 -5.39 0.77 -10.24
N ARG A 173 -5.61 -0.32 -9.50
CA ARG A 173 -6.52 -1.40 -9.91
C ARG A 173 -7.96 -0.95 -10.04
N PHE A 174 -8.44 -0.09 -9.14
CA PHE A 174 -9.76 0.50 -9.24
C PHE A 174 -9.90 1.38 -10.50
N ARG A 175 -8.88 2.18 -10.81
CA ARG A 175 -8.86 3.07 -11.99
C ARG A 175 -8.78 2.30 -13.31
N GLU A 176 -7.87 1.33 -13.43
CA GLU A 176 -7.70 0.52 -14.65
C GLU A 176 -8.98 -0.23 -15.05
N ARG A 177 -9.84 -0.57 -14.08
CA ARG A 177 -11.11 -1.26 -14.34
C ARG A 177 -12.33 -0.34 -14.40
N ASN A 178 -12.14 0.97 -14.21
CA ASN A 178 -13.22 1.94 -14.32
C ASN A 178 -13.30 2.50 -15.76
N PRO A 179 -14.40 2.26 -16.50
CA PRO A 179 -14.55 2.75 -17.87
C PRO A 179 -14.67 4.29 -17.97
N ARG A 180 -14.76 5.00 -16.84
CA ARG A 180 -14.81 6.47 -16.74
C ARG A 180 -13.69 7.01 -15.85
N ALA A 181 -12.53 6.36 -15.85
CA ALA A 181 -11.41 6.76 -15.00
C ALA A 181 -10.99 8.22 -15.26
N PRO A 182 -10.74 9.04 -14.22
CA PRO A 182 -10.13 10.36 -14.38
C PRO A 182 -8.71 10.25 -14.96
N ILE A 183 -8.28 11.34 -15.58
CA ILE A 183 -7.22 11.51 -16.60
C ILE A 183 -5.81 10.98 -16.24
N ASP A 184 -5.53 10.53 -15.01
CA ASP A 184 -4.21 9.97 -14.70
C ASP A 184 -4.24 8.77 -13.72
N PRO A 185 -4.17 7.53 -14.21
CA PRO A 185 -4.02 6.34 -13.38
C PRO A 185 -2.62 6.21 -12.72
N TYR A 186 -1.66 7.07 -13.07
CA TYR A 186 -0.26 7.02 -12.63
C TYR A 186 0.13 8.10 -11.62
N LEU A 187 -0.82 8.92 -11.16
CA LEU A 187 -0.59 9.99 -10.17
C LEU A 187 -0.21 9.40 -8.79
N GLY A 188 1.08 9.12 -8.61
CA GLY A 188 1.68 8.31 -7.55
C GLY A 188 1.66 8.82 -6.12
N THR A 189 1.05 9.95 -5.81
CA THR A 189 1.20 10.55 -4.48
C THR A 189 0.22 9.94 -3.46
N VAL A 190 0.75 9.43 -2.35
CA VAL A 190 0.05 8.83 -1.20
C VAL A 190 0.26 9.67 0.06
N PHE A 191 -0.81 9.90 0.82
CA PHE A 191 -0.78 10.55 2.12
C PHE A 191 -1.18 9.54 3.21
N LEU A 192 -0.23 9.18 4.07
CA LEU A 192 -0.49 8.35 5.24
C LEU A 192 -0.72 9.26 6.44
N ILE A 193 -1.90 9.20 7.04
CA ILE A 193 -2.31 10.07 8.15
C ILE A 193 -2.36 9.24 9.43
N HIS A 194 -1.56 9.63 10.43
CA HIS A 194 -1.56 8.96 11.73
C HIS A 194 -2.74 9.42 12.59
N GLU A 195 -3.86 8.69 12.59
CA GLU A 195 -5.11 9.03 13.28
C GLU A 195 -5.43 8.09 14.44
N LYS A 196 -5.71 8.67 15.60
CA LYS A 196 -6.13 7.93 16.80
C LYS A 196 -7.63 8.05 17.06
N ASN A 197 -8.22 9.16 16.66
CA ASN A 197 -9.63 9.46 16.86
C ASN A 197 -10.33 9.59 15.50
N PRO A 198 -11.18 8.63 15.11
CA PRO A 198 -11.87 8.67 13.82
C PRO A 198 -12.84 9.86 13.67
N LEU A 199 -13.18 10.54 14.78
CA LEU A 199 -14.06 11.71 14.78
C LEU A 199 -13.34 13.05 14.53
N ASN A 200 -12.01 13.06 14.48
CA ASN A 200 -11.23 14.29 14.28
C ASN A 200 -11.38 14.81 12.87
N ARG A 201 -11.94 16.02 12.66
CA ARG A 201 -12.02 16.68 11.34
C ARG A 201 -10.64 16.90 10.72
N ASN A 202 -10.38 16.17 9.62
CA ASN A 202 -9.06 16.12 8.96
C ASN A 202 -9.01 16.90 7.66
N PHE A 203 -10.17 17.28 7.13
CA PHE A 203 -10.29 18.08 5.94
C PHE A 203 -11.14 19.31 6.22
N GLU A 204 -10.76 20.41 5.60
CA GLU A 204 -11.44 21.71 5.64
C GLU A 204 -11.51 22.29 4.23
N LEU A 205 -12.41 23.26 4.01
CA LEU A 205 -12.48 23.95 2.73
C LEU A 205 -11.16 24.68 2.47
N SER A 206 -10.67 24.61 1.23
CA SER A 206 -9.45 25.31 0.88
C SER A 206 -9.69 26.82 0.91
N PRO A 207 -8.87 27.61 1.64
CA PRO A 207 -9.10 29.05 1.79
C PRO A 207 -9.10 29.85 0.47
N ARG A 208 -8.54 29.28 -0.60
CA ARG A 208 -8.39 29.94 -1.91
C ARG A 208 -9.22 29.28 -3.01
N GLU A 209 -9.86 28.15 -2.72
CA GLU A 209 -10.53 27.31 -3.72
C GLU A 209 -11.82 26.74 -3.09
N ASN A 210 -12.92 27.48 -3.23
CA ASN A 210 -14.20 27.20 -2.53
C ASN A 210 -14.85 25.86 -2.89
N ASN A 211 -14.43 25.26 -4.01
CA ASN A 211 -14.84 23.94 -4.47
C ASN A 211 -13.78 22.87 -4.15
N LYS A 212 -12.77 23.16 -3.33
CA LYS A 212 -11.76 22.19 -2.91
C LYS A 212 -11.71 22.04 -1.40
N CYS A 213 -11.40 20.84 -0.98
CA CYS A 213 -11.13 20.46 0.39
C CYS A 213 -9.65 20.11 0.53
N GLN A 214 -9.07 20.42 1.67
CA GLN A 214 -7.65 20.32 1.93
C GLN A 214 -7.42 19.80 3.37
N LEU A 215 -6.27 19.18 3.66
CA LEU A 215 -5.93 18.79 5.04
C LEU A 215 -5.93 20.00 5.97
N THR A 216 -6.50 19.83 7.17
CA THR A 216 -6.33 20.80 8.26
C THR A 216 -4.86 20.88 8.66
N GLY A 217 -4.41 22.01 9.24
CA GLY A 217 -3.03 22.14 9.72
C GLY A 217 -2.60 21.04 10.70
N ASN A 218 -3.53 20.58 11.56
CA ASN A 218 -3.30 19.47 12.47
C ASN A 218 -3.16 18.12 11.74
N ALA A 219 -4.04 17.83 10.76
CA ALA A 219 -3.94 16.62 9.96
C ALA A 219 -2.67 16.61 9.09
N LEU A 220 -2.27 17.76 8.55
CA LEU A 220 -1.04 17.92 7.81
C LEU A 220 0.18 17.55 8.68
N ALA A 221 0.30 18.10 9.90
CA ALA A 221 1.45 17.86 10.78
C ALA A 221 1.71 16.37 11.11
N ARG A 222 0.67 15.53 11.05
CA ARG A 222 0.72 14.09 11.30
C ARG A 222 0.59 13.23 10.04
N SER A 223 0.73 13.84 8.86
CA SER A 223 0.71 13.16 7.57
C SER A 223 2.12 12.91 7.02
N TYR A 224 2.27 11.80 6.32
CA TYR A 224 3.48 11.43 5.58
C TYR A 224 3.12 11.34 4.10
N ARG A 225 3.81 12.12 3.27
CA ARG A 225 3.63 12.09 1.81
C ARG A 225 4.62 11.12 1.18
N TYR A 226 4.13 10.22 0.35
CA TYR A 226 4.94 9.33 -0.47
C TYR A 226 4.64 9.57 -1.94
N ASP A 227 5.68 9.47 -2.77
CA ASP A 227 5.52 9.34 -4.22
C ASP A 227 5.80 7.89 -4.59
N CYS A 228 4.79 7.24 -5.16
CA CYS A 228 4.75 5.83 -5.49
C CYS A 228 4.63 5.66 -7.00
N ALA A 229 5.48 4.84 -7.58
CA ALA A 229 5.41 4.44 -8.98
C ALA A 229 5.51 2.93 -9.10
N ARG A 230 4.88 2.37 -10.13
CA ARG A 230 5.09 0.98 -10.54
C ARG A 230 5.90 0.95 -11.82
N ASP A 231 7.18 0.62 -11.70
CA ASP A 231 8.04 0.35 -12.85
C ASP A 231 7.71 -1.05 -13.42
N ALA A 232 8.45 -1.53 -14.41
CA ALA A 232 8.23 -2.87 -15.00
C ALA A 232 8.32 -4.01 -13.97
N TYR A 233 9.19 -3.90 -12.96
CA TYR A 233 9.55 -5.02 -12.08
C TYR A 233 9.06 -4.91 -10.63
N LYS A 234 8.86 -3.70 -10.11
CA LYS A 234 8.39 -3.48 -8.75
C LYS A 234 7.72 -2.12 -8.57
N TRP A 235 6.96 -2.02 -7.48
CA TRP A 235 6.62 -0.73 -6.89
C TRP A 235 7.85 -0.09 -6.25
N THR A 236 7.89 1.24 -6.29
CA THR A 236 8.80 2.08 -5.54
C THR A 236 7.97 3.17 -4.88
N CYS A 237 8.06 3.32 -3.56
CA CYS A 237 7.42 4.41 -2.82
C CYS A 237 8.46 5.17 -2.02
N THR A 238 8.64 6.45 -2.32
CA THR A 238 9.65 7.30 -1.68
C THR A 238 8.98 8.35 -0.82
N LEU A 239 9.43 8.48 0.43
CA LEU A 239 8.95 9.53 1.33
C LEU A 239 9.34 10.91 0.78
N ASN A 240 8.34 11.73 0.44
CA ASN A 240 8.51 13.14 0.06
C ASN A 240 8.23 14.10 1.23
N GLY A 241 8.37 13.60 2.46
CA GLY A 241 8.37 14.39 3.69
C GLY A 241 7.13 14.23 4.57
N LYS A 242 7.25 14.74 5.79
CA LYS A 242 6.19 14.78 6.81
C LYS A 242 5.64 16.19 6.89
N GLY A 243 4.31 16.33 6.95
CA GLY A 243 3.65 17.64 6.99
C GLY A 243 3.91 18.52 5.78
N LYS A 244 4.23 17.91 4.64
CA LYS A 244 4.43 18.59 3.36
C LYS A 244 3.24 18.35 2.44
N ASP A 245 2.91 19.40 1.70
CA ASP A 245 1.84 19.49 0.71
C ASP A 245 0.45 19.18 1.26
N VAL A 246 -0.49 20.07 0.98
CA VAL A 246 -1.85 19.88 1.41
C VAL A 246 -2.51 18.93 0.42
N ALA A 247 -2.89 17.72 0.86
CA ALA A 247 -3.71 16.85 0.04
C ALA A 247 -5.01 17.59 -0.30
N LYS A 248 -5.19 17.98 -1.56
CA LYS A 248 -6.34 18.75 -2.06
C LYS A 248 -7.25 17.89 -2.94
N HIS A 249 -8.55 17.97 -2.72
CA HIS A 249 -9.55 17.31 -3.56
C HIS A 249 -10.71 18.24 -3.90
N ASP A 250 -11.33 18.02 -5.05
CA ASP A 250 -12.52 18.76 -5.47
C ASP A 250 -13.73 18.25 -4.65
N LYS A 251 -14.56 19.18 -4.18
CA LYS A 251 -15.74 18.93 -3.35
C LYS A 251 -16.91 18.35 -4.15
N ASP A 252 -17.04 18.74 -5.41
CA ASP A 252 -18.23 18.52 -6.24
C ASP A 252 -18.01 17.45 -7.30
N ASN A 253 -16.80 17.45 -7.85
CA ASN A 253 -16.41 16.59 -8.96
C ASN A 253 -15.58 15.44 -8.47
N SER A 254 -14.95 15.64 -7.31
CA SER A 254 -14.22 14.65 -6.57
C SER A 254 -12.92 14.22 -7.35
N HIS A 255 -12.79 14.54 -8.64
CA HIS A 255 -11.58 14.44 -9.47
C HIS A 255 -10.77 15.75 -9.56
N PHE A 256 -9.45 15.65 -9.79
CA PHE A 256 -8.68 16.75 -10.40
C PHE A 256 -9.24 16.94 -11.81
N GLY A 257 -9.95 18.04 -12.05
CA GLY A 257 -9.99 18.68 -13.35
C GLY A 257 -8.68 19.42 -13.59
#